data_AF-A0A327H3Z4-F1
#
_entry.id   AF-A0A327H3Z4-F1
#
_cell.length_a   1.000
_cell.length_b   1.000
_cell.length_c   1.000
_cell.angle_alpha   90.00
_cell.angle_beta   90.00
_cell.angle_gamma   90.00
#
_symmetry.space_group_name_H-M   'P 1'
#
loop_
_entity.id
_entity.type
_entity.pdbx_description
1 polymer ?
#
loop_
_entity_poly.entity_id
_entity_poly.type
_entity_poly.pdbx_seq_one_letter_code
_entity_poly.pdbx_strand_id
1 'polypeptide(L)'
;MAEIKITKDGTSNVIVGSLAFAQEAFPTSEGYTHEDVTVTFTSDQILEFKKISEREWRNGELYRTDSLFLLTDHPKKTEIAAYRVKLRDWPSTSDFPDTKPVME
;
A
#
# COMPACT_ATOMS: atom_id res chain seq x y z
N MET A 1 -8.90 -9.01 13.06
CA MET A 1 -10.34 -9.32 12.89
C MET A 1 -10.48 -9.85 11.49
N ALA A 2 -11.11 -11.00 11.32
CA ALA A 2 -11.33 -11.64 10.03
C ALA A 2 -12.71 -11.25 9.49
N GLU A 3 -12.85 -11.29 8.18
CA GLU A 3 -14.17 -11.23 7.52
C GLU A 3 -14.72 -12.65 7.46
N ILE A 4 -15.78 -12.92 8.22
CA ILE A 4 -16.41 -14.24 8.28
C ILE A 4 -17.74 -14.14 7.55
N LYS A 5 -17.87 -14.87 6.46
CA LYS A 5 -19.11 -15.06 5.75
C LYS A 5 -19.94 -16.12 6.48
N ILE A 6 -21.13 -15.72 6.89
CA ILE A 6 -22.12 -16.57 7.57
C ILE A 6 -23.25 -16.84 6.60
N THR A 7 -23.61 -18.11 6.40
CA THR A 7 -24.71 -18.51 5.50
C THR A 7 -25.73 -19.39 6.20
N LYS A 8 -27.02 -19.11 6.00
CA LYS A 8 -28.16 -19.93 6.43
C LYS A 8 -29.28 -19.86 5.40
N ASP A 9 -29.87 -21.00 5.07
CA ASP A 9 -30.99 -21.12 4.13
C ASP A 9 -30.76 -20.38 2.78
N GLY A 10 -29.52 -20.41 2.28
CA GLY A 10 -29.12 -19.76 1.04
C GLY A 10 -28.88 -18.24 1.13
N THR A 11 -29.07 -17.62 2.29
CA THR A 11 -28.76 -16.21 2.54
C THR A 11 -27.41 -16.07 3.22
N SER A 12 -26.51 -15.25 2.67
CA SER A 12 -25.18 -14.98 3.22
C SER A 12 -25.04 -13.53 3.67
N ASN A 13 -24.40 -13.31 4.82
CA ASN A 13 -23.91 -12.00 5.27
C ASN A 13 -22.46 -12.12 5.71
N VAL A 14 -21.71 -11.02 5.68
CA VAL A 14 -20.32 -10.97 6.15
C VAL A 14 -20.25 -10.15 7.43
N ILE A 15 -19.57 -10.68 8.43
CA ILE A 15 -19.28 -9.96 9.68
C ILE A 15 -17.77 -9.82 9.87
N VAL A 16 -17.36 -8.77 10.59
CA VAL A 16 -15.97 -8.58 10.99
C VAL A 16 -15.82 -9.07 12.43
N GLY A 17 -15.05 -10.13 12.64
CA GLY A 17 -15.04 -10.87 13.91
C GLY A 17 -13.91 -11.87 14.03
N SER A 18 -13.95 -12.68 15.09
CA SER A 18 -13.21 -13.93 15.13
C SER A 18 -14.13 -15.07 14.69
N LEU A 19 -13.57 -16.17 14.19
CA LEU A 19 -14.35 -17.37 13.87
C LEU A 19 -15.09 -17.90 15.11
N ALA A 20 -14.44 -17.86 16.29
CA ALA A 20 -15.06 -18.26 17.54
C ALA A 20 -16.29 -17.42 17.89
N PHE A 21 -16.20 -16.08 17.74
CA PHE A 21 -17.34 -15.19 17.94
C PHE A 21 -18.47 -15.49 16.94
N ALA A 22 -18.14 -15.71 15.67
CA ALA A 22 -19.12 -16.06 14.65
C ALA A 22 -19.84 -17.38 14.94
N GLN A 23 -19.11 -18.39 15.46
CA GLN A 23 -19.66 -19.69 15.84
C GLN A 23 -20.50 -19.62 17.12
N GLU A 24 -20.15 -18.76 18.07
CA GLU A 24 -20.94 -18.54 19.29
C GLU A 24 -22.25 -17.80 19.00
N ALA A 25 -22.19 -16.70 18.22
CA ALA A 25 -23.37 -15.90 17.90
C ALA A 25 -24.28 -16.56 16.84
N PHE A 26 -23.71 -17.38 15.94
CA PHE A 26 -24.42 -18.05 14.85
C PHE A 26 -24.03 -19.53 14.80
N PRO A 27 -24.57 -20.37 15.69
CA PRO A 27 -24.10 -21.73 15.87
C PRO A 27 -24.47 -22.66 14.71
N THR A 28 -23.55 -23.56 14.35
CA THR A 28 -23.77 -24.56 13.28
C THR A 28 -24.94 -25.49 13.58
N SER A 29 -25.27 -25.71 14.85
CA SER A 29 -26.45 -26.48 15.28
C SER A 29 -27.78 -25.88 14.82
N GLU A 30 -27.82 -24.57 14.54
CA GLU A 30 -28.99 -23.87 14.02
C GLU A 30 -28.99 -23.75 12.49
N GLY A 31 -28.10 -24.46 11.80
CA GLY A 31 -28.00 -24.48 10.34
C GLY A 31 -27.12 -23.37 9.73
N TYR A 32 -26.33 -22.66 10.54
CA TYR A 32 -25.37 -21.67 10.05
C TYR A 32 -24.06 -22.32 9.57
N THR A 33 -23.48 -21.79 8.51
CA THR A 33 -22.14 -22.14 8.01
C THR A 33 -21.25 -20.91 8.03
N HIS A 34 -19.94 -21.12 8.20
CA HIS A 34 -18.94 -20.07 8.36
C HIS A 34 -17.80 -20.30 7.38
N GLU A 35 -17.41 -19.25 6.67
CA GLU A 35 -16.29 -19.23 5.73
C GLU A 35 -15.43 -18.02 6.04
N ASP A 36 -14.14 -18.21 6.32
CA ASP A 36 -13.19 -17.10 6.40
C ASP A 36 -12.92 -16.61 4.96
N VAL A 37 -13.38 -15.40 4.69
CA VAL A 37 -13.25 -14.75 3.37
C VAL A 37 -12.26 -13.59 3.42
N THR A 38 -11.43 -13.53 4.46
CA THR A 38 -10.43 -12.49 4.63
C THR A 38 -9.47 -12.49 3.45
N VAL A 39 -9.47 -11.39 2.69
CA VAL A 39 -8.53 -11.20 1.59
C VAL A 39 -7.13 -11.04 2.18
N THR A 40 -6.29 -12.05 2.01
CA THR A 40 -4.88 -11.99 2.37
C THR A 40 -4.06 -11.75 1.12
N PHE A 41 -3.36 -10.62 1.07
CA PHE A 41 -2.41 -10.35 0.00
C PHE A 41 -1.13 -11.16 0.22
N THR A 42 -0.57 -11.70 -0.86
CA THR A 42 0.74 -12.34 -0.80
C THR A 42 1.82 -11.28 -0.54
N SER A 43 2.96 -11.70 0.00
CA SER A 43 4.11 -10.80 0.19
C SER A 43 4.54 -10.10 -1.10
N ASP A 44 4.46 -10.80 -2.24
CA ASP A 44 4.76 -10.23 -3.55
C ASP A 44 3.76 -9.15 -3.98
N GLN A 45 2.46 -9.36 -3.70
CA GLN A 45 1.42 -8.36 -3.98
C GLN A 45 1.61 -7.11 -3.12
N ILE A 46 1.92 -7.30 -1.83
CA ILE A 46 2.22 -6.20 -0.90
C ILE A 46 3.45 -5.42 -1.39
N LEU A 47 4.49 -6.14 -1.83
CA LEU A 47 5.71 -5.54 -2.36
C LEU A 47 5.42 -4.73 -3.62
N GLU A 48 4.63 -5.23 -4.56
CA GLU A 48 4.31 -4.48 -5.79
C GLU A 48 3.46 -3.25 -5.49
N PHE A 49 2.48 -3.36 -4.58
CA PHE A 49 1.71 -2.19 -4.13
C PHE A 49 2.60 -1.11 -3.52
N LYS A 50 3.57 -1.52 -2.68
CA LYS A 50 4.58 -0.61 -2.12
C LYS A 50 5.39 0.06 -3.23
N LYS A 51 5.87 -0.68 -4.23
CA LYS A 51 6.61 -0.12 -5.36
C LYS A 51 5.80 0.89 -6.16
N ILE A 52 4.50 0.67 -6.35
CA ILE A 52 3.61 1.61 -7.03
C ILE A 52 3.52 2.92 -6.22
N SER A 53 3.17 2.82 -4.93
CA SER A 53 3.05 4.00 -4.05
C SER A 53 4.36 4.81 -3.99
N GLU A 54 5.50 4.13 -3.99
CA GLU A 54 6.81 4.77 -3.93
C GLU A 54 7.22 5.43 -5.26
N ARG A 55 6.80 4.89 -6.41
CA ARG A 55 6.94 5.57 -7.71
C ARG A 55 6.09 6.83 -7.79
N GLU A 56 4.88 6.81 -7.23
CA GLU A 56 4.00 7.98 -7.15
C GLU A 56 4.62 9.08 -6.27
N TRP A 57 5.16 8.71 -5.10
CA TRP A 57 5.90 9.65 -4.25
C TRP A 57 7.07 10.29 -4.99
N ARG A 58 7.91 9.49 -5.65
CA ARG A 58 9.03 9.98 -6.47
C ARG A 58 8.54 10.93 -7.58
N ASN A 59 7.43 10.62 -8.24
CA ASN A 59 6.83 11.50 -9.25
C ASN A 59 6.38 12.83 -8.64
N GLY A 60 5.79 12.80 -7.45
CA GLY A 60 5.43 14.00 -6.69
C GLY A 60 6.65 14.88 -6.38
N GLU A 61 7.76 14.28 -5.98
CA GLU A 61 9.02 15.00 -5.74
C GLU A 61 9.62 15.61 -7.01
N LEU A 62 9.61 14.85 -8.11
CA LEU A 62 10.03 15.37 -9.42
C LEU A 62 9.14 16.52 -9.89
N TYR A 63 7.82 16.44 -9.65
CA TYR A 63 6.91 17.53 -9.97
C TYR A 63 7.18 18.77 -9.12
N ARG A 64 7.31 18.61 -7.79
CA ARG A 64 7.56 19.69 -6.83
C ARG A 64 8.84 20.47 -7.13
N THR A 65 9.87 19.78 -7.62
CA THR A 65 11.19 20.36 -7.88
C THR A 65 11.37 20.86 -9.32
N ASP A 66 10.39 20.66 -10.19
CA ASP A 66 10.51 20.95 -11.63
C ASP A 66 10.67 22.46 -11.90
N SER A 67 9.76 23.27 -11.35
CA SER A 67 9.78 24.72 -11.50
C SER A 67 11.02 25.36 -10.87
N LEU A 68 11.46 24.86 -9.70
CA LEU A 68 12.63 25.37 -8.99
C LEU A 68 13.93 25.15 -9.77
N PHE A 69 14.02 24.05 -10.54
CA PHE A 69 15.18 23.76 -11.38
C PHE A 69 15.30 24.74 -12.58
N LEU A 70 14.18 25.25 -13.08
CA LEU A 70 14.14 26.20 -14.20
C LEU A 70 14.56 27.62 -13.79
N LEU A 71 14.47 27.95 -12.50
CA LEU A 71 14.92 29.24 -11.97
C LEU A 71 16.45 29.31 -11.97
N THR A 72 17.01 30.28 -12.69
CA THR A 72 18.47 30.42 -12.84
C THR A 72 19.15 30.93 -11.57
N ASP A 73 18.44 31.72 -10.78
CA ASP A 73 18.87 32.39 -9.55
C ASP A 73 18.45 31.66 -8.27
N HIS A 74 17.92 30.43 -8.36
CA HIS A 74 17.52 29.68 -7.18
C HIS A 74 18.75 29.27 -6.34
N PRO A 75 18.79 29.60 -5.03
CA PRO A 75 19.98 29.39 -4.20
C PRO A 75 20.39 27.92 -4.10
N LYS A 76 19.44 26.99 -4.22
CA LYS A 76 19.65 25.53 -4.13
C LYS A 76 19.61 24.83 -5.49
N LYS A 77 19.84 25.54 -6.61
CA LYS A 77 19.69 24.97 -7.97
C LYS A 77 20.52 23.69 -8.16
N THR A 78 21.78 23.69 -7.71
CA THR A 78 22.69 22.56 -7.83
C THR A 78 22.24 21.36 -7.00
N GLU A 79 21.80 21.59 -5.75
CA GLU A 79 21.25 20.56 -4.86
C GLU A 79 20.00 19.92 -5.46
N ILE A 80 19.08 20.74 -5.99
CA ILE A 80 17.87 20.28 -6.67
C ILE A 80 18.22 19.45 -7.91
N ALA A 81 19.21 19.87 -8.70
CA ALA A 81 19.66 19.11 -9.86
C ALA A 81 20.17 17.72 -9.45
N ALA A 82 21.04 17.64 -8.44
CA ALA A 82 21.57 16.38 -7.93
C ALA A 82 20.46 15.48 -7.35
N TYR A 83 19.54 16.06 -6.56
CA TYR A 83 18.40 15.33 -5.99
C TYR A 83 17.49 14.75 -7.07
N ARG A 84 17.21 15.50 -8.14
CA ARG A 84 16.39 15.03 -9.27
C ARG A 84 17.05 13.90 -10.06
N VAL A 85 18.39 13.82 -10.09
CA VAL A 85 19.11 12.66 -10.64
C VAL A 85 18.89 11.44 -9.74
N LYS A 86 19.16 11.58 -8.42
CA LYS A 86 18.94 10.51 -7.45
C LYS A 86 17.51 9.94 -7.52
N LEU A 87 16.49 10.82 -7.60
CA LEU A 87 15.09 10.41 -7.73
C LEU A 87 14.82 9.58 -9.00
N ARG A 88 15.41 9.93 -10.14
CA ARG A 88 15.20 9.20 -11.41
C ARG A 88 15.87 7.83 -11.42
N ASP A 89 17.05 7.75 -10.82
CA ASP A 89 17.84 6.52 -10.77
C ASP A 89 17.29 5.54 -9.72
N TRP A 90 16.71 6.06 -8.64
CA TRP A 90 16.26 5.30 -7.46
C TRP A 90 15.46 4.01 -7.75
N PRO A 91 14.46 3.96 -8.65
CA PRO A 91 13.71 2.72 -8.94
C PRO A 91 14.56 1.58 -9.50
N SER A 92 15.79 1.86 -9.94
CA SER A 92 16.74 0.89 -10.47
C SER A 92 17.83 0.52 -9.46
N THR A 93 17.83 1.11 -8.26
CA THR A 93 18.80 0.79 -7.20
C THR A 93 18.27 -0.29 -6.27
N SER A 94 19.17 -0.91 -5.49
CA SER A 94 18.81 -1.86 -4.44
C SER A 94 18.01 -1.24 -3.29
N ASP A 95 18.03 0.09 -3.18
CA ASP A 95 17.36 0.82 -2.11
C ASP A 95 15.85 0.98 -2.36
N PHE A 96 15.39 0.77 -3.60
CA PHE A 96 13.98 0.84 -3.93
C PHE A 96 13.27 -0.49 -3.60
N PRO A 97 12.09 -0.45 -2.95
CA PRO A 97 11.27 0.71 -2.58
C PRO A 97 11.45 1.20 -1.14
N ASP A 98 12.48 0.76 -0.42
CA ASP A 98 12.56 0.88 1.03
C ASP A 98 13.15 2.22 1.52
N THR A 99 14.17 2.74 0.84
CA THR A 99 14.93 3.91 1.31
C THR A 99 14.86 5.05 0.30
N LYS A 100 14.10 6.09 0.63
CA LYS A 100 13.89 7.27 -0.21
C LYS A 100 15.15 8.13 -0.35
N PRO A 101 15.45 8.66 -1.54
CA PRO A 101 16.47 9.69 -1.69
C PRO A 101 16.14 10.93 -0.84
N VAL A 102 17.17 11.60 -0.35
CA VAL A 102 17.05 12.88 0.38
C VAL A 102 17.82 13.98 -0.35
N MET A 103 17.33 15.22 -0.22
CA MET A 103 18.03 16.41 -0.67
C MET A 103 19.03 16.83 0.41
N GLU A 104 20.30 16.93 0.03
CA GLU A 104 21.40 17.42 0.87
C GLU A 104 21.56 18.93 0.72
#